data_AF-A0A925UUX0-F1
#
_entry.id   AF-A0A925UUX0-F1
#
_cell.length_a   1.000
_cell.length_b   1.000
_cell.length_c   1.000
_cell.angle_alpha   90.00
_cell.angle_beta   90.00
_cell.angle_gamma   90.00
#
_symmetry.space_group_name_H-M   'P 1'
#
loop_
_entity.id
_entity.type
_entity.pdbx_description
1 polymer ?
#
loop_
_entity_poly.entity_id
_entity_poly.type
_entity_poly.pdbx_seq_one_letter_code
_entity_poly.pdbx_strand_id
1 'polypeptide(L)'
;MILEGVEFQMLGYDARRMDPDWRNQRSGCGWDSFLIRTDIECPLSTDDAVWDFALDWHDPKVVKPDWTGPFQHLWENLADMEVALTRHKSLTSQPYWVIGVARARNESIENRGTSEGPYTHFTNDQVSPASPAENWTLLGYDVSDYSQLSGLMNCGYDESDRDRMEYFAPKLNPFHLFSVLSVAEECRGWMDKRVQEHAPFFVYALFKIREEA
;
A
#
# COMPACT_ATOMS: atom_id res chain seq x y z
N MET A 1 1.91 10.46 17.40
CA MET A 1 3.25 11.08 17.43
C MET A 1 3.68 11.22 15.99
N ILE A 2 3.57 12.43 15.44
CA ILE A 2 4.01 12.71 14.06
C ILE A 2 5.55 12.75 14.13
N LEU A 3 6.21 11.90 13.33
CA LEU A 3 7.68 11.88 13.25
C LEU A 3 8.12 13.24 12.69
N GLU A 4 8.93 13.99 13.45
CA GLU A 4 9.45 15.28 12.99
C GLU A 4 10.16 15.12 11.63
N GLY A 5 9.79 15.96 10.67
CA GLY A 5 10.43 16.01 9.34
C GLY A 5 9.91 15.03 8.29
N VAL A 6 8.83 14.28 8.57
CA VAL A 6 8.15 13.46 7.55
C VAL A 6 6.91 14.19 7.05
N GLU A 7 6.85 14.41 5.74
CA GLU A 7 5.67 14.89 5.05
C GLU A 7 4.92 13.72 4.41
N PHE A 8 3.60 13.70 4.52
CA PHE A 8 2.76 12.73 3.84
C PHE A 8 1.99 13.41 2.72
N GLN A 9 2.24 12.99 1.49
CA GLN A 9 1.41 13.35 0.35
C GLN A 9 0.29 12.31 0.23
N MET A 10 -0.95 12.68 0.56
CA MET A 10 -2.08 11.77 0.39
C MET A 10 -2.27 11.47 -1.10
N LEU A 11 -2.46 10.20 -1.44
CA LEU A 11 -2.72 9.76 -2.81
C LEU A 11 -4.20 9.38 -3.00
N GLY A 12 -4.83 8.90 -1.93
CA GLY A 12 -6.24 8.59 -1.94
C GLY A 12 -6.61 7.59 -0.86
N TYR A 13 -7.77 7.00 -1.06
CA TYR A 13 -8.47 6.14 -0.11
C TYR A 13 -8.85 4.84 -0.76
N ASP A 14 -8.95 3.81 0.07
CA ASP A 14 -9.41 2.51 -0.40
C ASP A 14 -10.14 1.74 0.70
N ALA A 15 -10.80 0.67 0.31
CA ALA A 15 -11.32 -0.35 1.20
C ALA A 15 -10.78 -1.71 0.78
N ARG A 16 -10.10 -2.40 1.69
CA ARG A 16 -9.40 -3.65 1.42
C ARG A 16 -9.89 -4.75 2.33
N ARG A 17 -10.08 -5.95 1.78
CA ARG A 17 -10.60 -7.11 2.51
C ARG A 17 -9.60 -7.55 3.56
N MET A 18 -10.12 -7.93 4.72
CA MET A 18 -9.35 -8.57 5.77
C MET A 18 -9.78 -10.03 5.81
N ASP A 19 -9.14 -10.83 4.96
CA ASP A 19 -9.48 -12.24 4.82
C ASP A 19 -8.64 -13.08 5.79
N PRO A 20 -9.26 -13.72 6.81
CA PRO A 20 -8.53 -14.58 7.73
C PRO A 20 -7.95 -15.83 7.04
N ASP A 21 -8.46 -16.19 5.86
CA ASP A 21 -8.03 -17.34 5.06
C ASP A 21 -7.13 -16.93 3.88
N TRP A 22 -6.61 -15.69 3.83
CA TRP A 22 -5.77 -15.17 2.73
C TRP A 22 -4.69 -16.17 2.29
N ARG A 23 -3.96 -16.75 3.26
CA ARG A 23 -2.89 -17.71 2.99
C ARG A 23 -3.38 -19.01 2.37
N ASN A 24 -4.53 -19.51 2.82
CA ASN A 24 -5.12 -20.76 2.31
C ASN A 24 -5.57 -20.57 0.86
N GLN A 25 -6.19 -19.43 0.56
CA GLN A 25 -6.66 -19.11 -0.80
C GLN A 25 -5.53 -18.98 -1.81
N ARG A 26 -4.34 -18.62 -1.34
CA ARG A 26 -3.14 -18.43 -2.16
C ARG A 26 -2.16 -19.61 -2.10
N SER A 27 -2.54 -20.69 -1.41
CA SER A 27 -1.73 -21.90 -1.36
C SER A 27 -1.56 -22.51 -2.76
N GLY A 28 -0.33 -22.87 -3.12
CA GLY A 28 0.01 -23.47 -4.42
C GLY A 28 0.38 -22.48 -5.53
N CYS A 29 0.24 -21.16 -5.33
CA CYS A 29 0.65 -20.15 -6.32
C CYS A 29 2.13 -19.71 -6.21
N GLY A 30 2.91 -20.34 -5.30
CA GLY A 30 4.34 -20.03 -5.14
C GLY A 30 4.64 -18.75 -4.36
N TRP A 31 3.69 -18.23 -3.57
CA TRP A 31 3.85 -16.98 -2.80
C TRP A 31 5.06 -16.94 -1.86
N ASP A 32 5.58 -18.10 -1.44
CA ASP A 32 6.79 -18.16 -0.61
C ASP A 32 8.01 -17.52 -1.31
N SER A 33 8.06 -17.51 -2.66
CA SER A 33 9.10 -16.82 -3.42
C SER A 33 8.83 -15.33 -3.59
N PHE A 34 7.72 -14.80 -3.10
CA PHE A 34 7.34 -13.39 -3.26
C PHE A 34 7.35 -12.63 -1.93
N LEU A 35 7.58 -13.30 -0.80
CA LEU A 35 7.53 -12.71 0.53
C LEU A 35 8.89 -12.82 1.24
N ILE A 36 9.33 -11.72 1.88
CA ILE A 36 10.51 -11.72 2.77
C ILE A 36 10.29 -12.62 3.99
N ARG A 37 9.13 -12.51 4.63
CA ARG A 37 8.63 -13.35 5.71
C ARG A 37 7.53 -14.28 5.21
N THR A 38 7.72 -15.58 5.36
CA THR A 38 6.73 -16.59 4.97
C THR A 38 5.84 -17.02 6.13
N ASP A 39 5.94 -16.44 7.32
CA ASP A 39 5.08 -16.75 8.47
C ASP A 39 3.84 -15.84 8.57
N ILE A 40 3.68 -14.91 7.64
CA ILE A 40 2.57 -13.94 7.64
C ILE A 40 1.25 -14.60 7.20
N GLU A 41 0.16 -14.21 7.86
CA GLU A 41 -1.19 -14.71 7.56
C GLU A 41 -1.93 -13.83 6.55
N CYS A 42 -1.85 -12.49 6.70
CA CYS A 42 -2.53 -11.51 5.86
C CYS A 42 -1.60 -10.30 5.64
N PRO A 43 -0.70 -10.35 4.64
CA PRO A 43 0.14 -9.21 4.31
C PRO A 43 -0.70 -8.04 3.77
N LEU A 44 -0.30 -6.82 4.11
CA LEU A 44 -0.94 -5.59 3.65
C LEU A 44 -0.02 -4.89 2.66
N SER A 45 -0.55 -4.37 1.56
CA SER A 45 0.26 -3.83 0.47
C SER A 45 -0.50 -2.74 -0.28
N THR A 46 0.21 -1.80 -0.92
CA THR A 46 -0.44 -0.95 -1.95
C THR A 46 -0.80 -1.73 -3.21
N ASP A 47 -0.16 -2.88 -3.40
CA ASP A 47 -0.33 -3.76 -4.54
C ASP A 47 -1.65 -4.54 -4.45
N ASP A 48 -2.52 -4.34 -5.42
CA ASP A 48 -3.83 -4.97 -5.49
C ASP A 48 -3.81 -6.44 -5.92
N ALA A 49 -2.70 -6.92 -6.48
CA ALA A 49 -2.49 -8.34 -6.64
C ALA A 49 -2.20 -9.03 -5.30
N VAL A 50 -1.77 -8.29 -4.27
CA VAL A 50 -1.43 -8.82 -2.93
C VAL A 50 -2.58 -8.66 -1.95
N TRP A 51 -3.17 -7.47 -1.86
CA TRP A 51 -4.23 -7.15 -0.89
C TRP A 51 -5.55 -6.81 -1.58
N ASP A 52 -6.54 -7.69 -1.52
CA ASP A 52 -7.73 -7.57 -2.36
C ASP A 52 -8.69 -6.43 -1.98
N PHE A 53 -9.35 -5.82 -2.96
CA PHE A 53 -10.37 -4.79 -2.76
C PHE A 53 -11.62 -5.33 -2.06
N ALA A 54 -12.21 -4.53 -1.17
CA ALA A 54 -13.52 -4.82 -0.57
C ALA A 54 -14.61 -4.90 -1.64
N LEU A 55 -14.65 -3.90 -2.53
CA LEU A 55 -15.54 -3.88 -3.68
C LEU A 55 -14.85 -4.48 -4.90
N ASP A 56 -15.39 -5.60 -5.37
CA ASP A 56 -14.92 -6.23 -6.61
C ASP A 56 -15.45 -5.42 -7.81
N TRP A 57 -14.56 -4.66 -8.45
CA TRP A 57 -14.89 -3.88 -9.64
C TRP A 57 -15.27 -4.73 -10.85
N HIS A 58 -15.08 -6.04 -10.80
CA HIS A 58 -15.54 -6.96 -11.84
C HIS A 58 -16.95 -7.51 -11.56
N ASP A 59 -17.49 -7.34 -10.35
CA ASP A 59 -18.88 -7.71 -10.06
C ASP A 59 -19.83 -6.72 -10.78
N PRO A 60 -20.69 -7.19 -11.71
CA PRO A 60 -21.62 -6.33 -12.44
C PRO A 60 -22.65 -5.62 -11.55
N LYS A 61 -22.79 -6.03 -10.28
CA LYS A 61 -23.66 -5.37 -9.29
C LYS A 61 -23.00 -4.15 -8.65
N VAL A 62 -21.68 -4.00 -8.76
CA VAL A 62 -20.96 -2.85 -8.23
C VAL A 62 -21.05 -1.72 -9.24
N VAL A 63 -21.74 -0.65 -8.85
CA VAL A 63 -21.82 0.58 -9.64
C VAL A 63 -20.52 1.36 -9.46
N LYS A 64 -19.70 1.36 -10.51
CA LYS A 64 -18.47 2.16 -10.56
C LYS A 64 -18.82 3.64 -10.59
N PRO A 65 -18.09 4.49 -9.83
CA PRO A 65 -18.14 5.92 -10.07
C PRO A 65 -17.53 6.25 -11.44
N ASP A 66 -17.93 7.38 -12.02
CA ASP A 66 -17.37 7.85 -13.30
C ASP A 66 -15.88 8.23 -13.16
N TRP A 67 -15.46 8.59 -11.95
CA TRP A 67 -14.10 8.98 -11.60
C TRP A 67 -13.81 8.60 -10.15
N THR A 68 -12.69 7.92 -9.89
CA THR A 68 -12.17 7.72 -8.53
C THR A 68 -10.96 8.61 -8.25
N GLY A 69 -10.26 9.10 -9.26
CA GLY A 69 -8.99 9.80 -9.09
C GLY A 69 -7.98 9.39 -10.16
N PRO A 70 -6.82 10.05 -10.21
CA PRO A 70 -5.80 9.77 -11.21
C PRO A 70 -4.96 8.53 -10.87
N PHE A 71 -4.99 8.06 -9.61
CA PHE A 71 -4.34 6.82 -9.23
C PHE A 71 -5.30 5.67 -9.39
N GLN A 72 -4.89 4.70 -10.20
CA GLN A 72 -5.67 3.53 -10.49
C GLN A 72 -6.10 2.89 -9.16
N HIS A 73 -7.41 2.71 -8.99
CA HIS A 73 -8.05 2.07 -7.84
C HIS A 73 -8.13 2.86 -6.52
N LEU A 74 -7.45 4.00 -6.38
CA LEU A 74 -7.64 4.87 -5.21
C LEU A 74 -8.75 5.89 -5.45
N TRP A 75 -9.48 6.18 -4.38
CA TRP A 75 -10.45 7.27 -4.32
C TRP A 75 -9.80 8.56 -3.87
N GLU A 76 -9.98 9.64 -4.61
CA GLU A 76 -9.48 10.97 -4.24
C GLU A 76 -10.33 11.59 -3.11
N ASN A 77 -11.59 11.14 -2.94
CA ASN A 77 -12.49 11.64 -1.90
C ASN A 77 -12.97 10.50 -1.00
N LEU A 78 -12.62 10.58 0.29
CA LEU A 78 -12.99 9.58 1.30
C LEU A 78 -14.52 9.49 1.48
N ALA A 79 -15.22 10.62 1.50
CA ALA A 79 -16.67 10.64 1.70
C ALA A 79 -17.42 9.98 0.53
N ASP A 80 -16.96 10.21 -0.71
CA ASP A 80 -17.55 9.59 -1.89
C ASP A 80 -17.34 8.07 -1.89
N MET A 81 -16.15 7.61 -1.49
CA MET A 81 -15.88 6.19 -1.28
C MET A 81 -16.81 5.59 -0.22
N GLU A 82 -17.01 6.27 0.91
CA GLU A 82 -17.88 5.78 1.99
C GLU A 82 -19.35 5.68 1.57
N VAL A 83 -19.83 6.62 0.75
CA VAL A 83 -21.16 6.53 0.12
C VAL A 83 -21.24 5.31 -0.79
N ALA A 84 -20.21 5.04 -1.58
CA ALA A 84 -20.15 3.86 -2.45
C ALA A 84 -20.14 2.55 -1.65
N LEU A 85 -19.35 2.47 -0.57
CA LEU A 85 -19.32 1.30 0.33
C LEU A 85 -20.68 1.08 0.98
N THR A 86 -21.34 2.14 1.46
CA THR A 86 -22.67 2.05 2.06
C THR A 86 -23.71 1.54 1.07
N ARG A 87 -23.66 2.03 -0.18
CA ARG A 87 -24.56 1.59 -1.26
C ARG A 87 -24.39 0.10 -1.57
N HIS A 88 -23.18 -0.42 -1.47
CA HIS A 88 -22.83 -1.80 -1.80
C HIS A 88 -22.60 -2.68 -0.58
N LYS A 89 -23.08 -2.28 0.61
CA LYS A 89 -22.83 -3.00 1.87
C LYS A 89 -23.27 -4.47 1.82
N SER A 90 -24.32 -4.79 1.06
CA SER A 90 -24.78 -6.18 0.87
C SER A 90 -23.86 -7.04 0.01
N LEU A 91 -22.91 -6.42 -0.71
CA LEU A 91 -21.94 -7.10 -1.56
C LEU A 91 -20.58 -7.32 -0.85
N THR A 92 -20.33 -6.61 0.25
CA THR A 92 -19.15 -6.82 1.10
C THR A 92 -19.51 -7.86 2.17
N SER A 93 -19.41 -9.15 1.85
CA SER A 93 -19.70 -10.24 2.80
C SER A 93 -18.54 -10.56 3.76
N GLN A 94 -17.36 -10.00 3.51
CA GLN A 94 -16.17 -10.19 4.34
C GLN A 94 -15.82 -8.90 5.10
N PRO A 95 -15.16 -9.03 6.26
CA PRO A 95 -14.58 -7.88 6.95
C PRO A 95 -13.63 -7.11 6.04
N TYR A 96 -13.59 -5.80 6.19
CA TYR A 96 -12.67 -4.95 5.43
C TYR A 96 -12.22 -3.76 6.26
N TRP A 97 -11.08 -3.20 5.88
CA TRP A 97 -10.58 -1.94 6.44
C TRP A 97 -10.72 -0.83 5.42
N VAL A 98 -11.14 0.34 5.90
CA VAL A 98 -11.03 1.59 5.17
C VAL A 98 -9.66 2.17 5.48
N ILE A 99 -8.90 2.45 4.43
CA ILE A 99 -7.53 2.92 4.53
C ILE A 99 -7.29 4.23 3.78
N GLY A 100 -6.33 4.99 4.26
CA GLY A 100 -5.69 6.07 3.52
C GLY A 100 -4.31 5.63 3.04
N VAL A 101 -3.97 5.97 1.80
CA VAL A 101 -2.66 5.70 1.21
C VAL A 101 -1.96 7.04 0.98
N ALA A 102 -0.76 7.17 1.54
CA ALA A 102 0.07 8.36 1.36
C ALA A 102 1.48 7.98 0.91
N ARG A 103 2.11 8.83 0.11
CA ARG A 103 3.54 8.74 -0.14
C ARG A 103 4.29 9.46 0.99
N ALA A 104 5.24 8.78 1.60
CA ALA A 104 6.14 9.39 2.58
C ALA A 104 7.23 10.21 1.85
N ARG A 105 7.40 11.46 2.26
CA ARG A 105 8.39 12.41 1.74
C ARG A 105 9.23 12.95 2.90
N ASN A 106 10.51 13.18 2.61
CA ASN A 106 11.44 13.89 3.48
C ASN A 106 12.46 14.56 2.54
N GLU A 107 12.96 15.74 2.91
CA GLU A 107 14.02 16.45 2.18
C GLU A 107 15.22 15.55 1.88
N SER A 108 15.55 14.60 2.77
CA SER A 108 16.61 13.60 2.53
C SER A 108 16.32 12.64 1.38
N ILE A 109 15.03 12.39 1.08
CA ILE A 109 14.55 11.50 0.02
C ILE A 109 14.57 12.26 -1.32
N GLU A 110 14.03 13.49 -1.34
CA GLU A 110 13.86 14.24 -2.58
C GLU A 110 15.20 14.75 -3.17
N ASN A 111 16.19 15.02 -2.31
CA ASN A 111 17.52 15.47 -2.74
C ASN A 111 18.36 14.41 -3.49
N ARG A 112 17.87 13.16 -3.64
CA ARG A 112 18.59 12.08 -4.35
C ARG A 112 18.35 12.01 -5.86
N GLY A 113 17.64 12.97 -6.45
CA GLY A 113 17.75 13.25 -7.89
C GLY A 113 16.73 12.58 -8.83
N THR A 114 15.53 12.24 -8.36
CA THR A 114 14.43 11.83 -9.27
C THR A 114 13.16 12.60 -8.95
N SER A 115 13.18 13.91 -9.23
CA SER A 115 12.03 14.79 -9.12
C SER A 115 11.08 14.72 -10.33
N GLU A 116 11.19 13.70 -11.19
CA GLU A 116 10.33 13.52 -12.37
C GLU A 116 9.73 12.10 -12.40
N GLY A 117 8.88 11.81 -11.42
CA GLY A 117 7.95 10.68 -11.49
C GLY A 117 6.56 11.14 -11.94
N PRO A 118 5.63 10.23 -12.30
CA PRO A 118 4.26 10.61 -12.72
C PRO A 118 3.48 11.41 -11.65
N TYR A 119 3.97 11.41 -10.41
CA TYR A 119 3.39 12.11 -9.26
C TYR A 119 3.76 13.60 -9.15
N THR A 120 4.62 14.15 -10.00
CA THR A 120 5.06 15.56 -9.90
C THR A 120 3.95 16.58 -10.10
N HIS A 121 2.94 16.20 -10.88
CA HIS A 121 1.78 17.04 -11.14
C HIS A 121 0.63 16.80 -10.17
N PHE A 122 0.75 15.80 -9.29
CA PHE A 122 -0.27 15.50 -8.32
C PHE A 122 -0.08 16.36 -7.08
N THR A 123 -1.07 17.19 -6.79
CA THR A 123 -1.07 18.10 -5.64
C THR A 123 -2.04 17.60 -4.58
N ASN A 124 -1.72 17.85 -3.31
CA ASN A 124 -2.54 17.38 -2.17
C ASN A 124 -3.97 17.93 -2.19
N ASP A 125 -4.23 19.03 -2.89
CA ASP A 125 -5.56 19.64 -3.03
C ASP A 125 -6.54 18.82 -3.89
N GLN A 126 -6.05 17.81 -4.61
CA GLN A 126 -6.89 16.88 -5.37
C GLN A 126 -7.48 15.78 -4.48
N VAL A 127 -6.92 15.54 -3.29
CA VAL A 127 -7.39 14.51 -2.35
C VAL A 127 -8.09 15.14 -1.15
N SER A 128 -9.25 14.60 -0.77
CA SER A 128 -10.05 15.07 0.35
C SER A 128 -10.43 13.91 1.29
N PRO A 129 -9.95 13.89 2.55
CA PRO A 129 -8.97 14.82 3.14
C PRO A 129 -7.59 14.85 2.45
N ALA A 130 -6.86 15.96 2.55
CA ALA A 130 -5.54 16.11 1.93
C ALA A 130 -4.38 15.59 2.82
N SER A 131 -4.68 15.21 4.06
CA SER A 131 -3.69 14.79 5.06
C SER A 131 -4.28 13.77 6.03
N PRO A 132 -3.46 12.87 6.61
CA PRO A 132 -3.92 11.95 7.63
C PRO A 132 -4.48 12.67 8.86
N ALA A 133 -5.65 12.23 9.34
CA ALA A 133 -6.23 12.74 10.58
C ALA A 133 -5.54 12.11 11.81
N GLU A 134 -5.57 12.82 12.95
CA GLU A 134 -4.91 12.37 14.19
C GLU A 134 -5.44 11.03 14.73
N ASN A 135 -6.69 10.68 14.41
CA ASN A 135 -7.32 9.44 14.83
C ASN A 135 -7.03 8.25 13.90
N TRP A 136 -6.31 8.46 12.78
CA TRP A 136 -5.92 7.36 11.90
C TRP A 136 -4.71 6.63 12.47
N THR A 137 -4.70 5.31 12.32
CA THR A 137 -3.60 4.46 12.81
C THR A 137 -2.65 4.14 11.68
N LEU A 138 -1.38 4.54 11.80
CA LEU A 138 -0.34 4.09 10.86
C LEU A 138 -0.16 2.57 10.99
N LEU A 139 -0.45 1.83 9.91
CA LEU A 139 -0.25 0.38 9.82
C LEU A 139 1.21 0.02 9.54
N GLY A 140 1.91 0.89 8.80
CA GLY A 140 3.31 0.72 8.44
C GLY A 140 3.61 1.33 7.07
N TYR A 141 4.80 0.99 6.57
CA TYR A 141 5.32 1.46 5.30
C TYR A 141 5.55 0.29 4.34
N ASP A 142 4.99 0.42 3.14
CA ASP A 142 5.26 -0.44 2.00
C ASP A 142 6.28 0.23 1.06
N VAL A 143 6.91 -0.55 0.21
CA VAL A 143 7.89 -0.10 -0.78
C VAL A 143 7.45 -0.59 -2.15
N SER A 144 6.94 0.31 -2.98
CA SER A 144 6.26 -0.04 -4.23
C SER A 144 6.69 0.88 -5.37
N ASP A 145 6.52 0.46 -6.61
CA ASP A 145 6.76 1.32 -7.77
C ASP A 145 5.60 2.31 -8.03
N TYR A 146 5.69 3.07 -9.12
CA TYR A 146 4.64 4.04 -9.48
C TYR A 146 3.30 3.39 -9.87
N SER A 147 3.31 2.11 -10.24
CA SER A 147 2.11 1.33 -10.51
C SER A 147 1.57 0.64 -9.26
N GLN A 148 2.16 0.94 -8.09
CA GLN A 148 1.87 0.34 -6.78
C GLN A 148 2.23 -1.14 -6.67
N LEU A 149 3.03 -1.66 -7.60
CA LEU A 149 3.58 -3.01 -7.50
C LEU A 149 4.58 -3.07 -6.35
N SER A 150 4.33 -3.94 -5.37
CA SER A 150 5.09 -3.96 -4.12
C SER A 150 6.40 -4.74 -4.29
N GLY A 151 7.51 -4.04 -4.04
CA GLY A 151 8.83 -4.63 -3.94
C GLY A 151 8.93 -5.63 -2.79
N LEU A 152 8.13 -5.48 -1.73
CA LEU A 152 8.13 -6.38 -0.58
C LEU A 152 7.46 -7.72 -0.86
N MET A 153 6.49 -7.74 -1.77
CA MET A 153 5.49 -8.81 -1.85
C MET A 153 5.14 -9.28 -3.28
N ASN A 154 5.68 -8.67 -4.34
CA ASN A 154 5.33 -9.00 -5.74
C ASN A 154 6.48 -8.84 -6.76
N CYS A 155 7.73 -8.75 -6.31
CA CYS A 155 8.89 -8.68 -7.22
C CYS A 155 9.68 -9.99 -7.37
N GLY A 156 9.25 -11.06 -6.69
CA GLY A 156 9.98 -12.32 -6.66
C GLY A 156 11.34 -12.19 -5.96
N TYR A 157 11.72 -13.23 -5.21
CA TYR A 157 13.00 -13.34 -4.54
C TYR A 157 13.67 -14.63 -4.96
N ASP A 158 14.97 -14.55 -5.17
CA ASP A 158 15.80 -15.71 -5.46
C ASP A 158 16.90 -15.88 -4.39
N GLU A 159 17.72 -16.91 -4.55
CA GLU A 159 18.77 -17.25 -3.60
C GLU A 159 19.77 -16.10 -3.37
N SER A 160 20.00 -15.25 -4.37
CA SER A 160 20.92 -14.11 -4.27
C SER A 160 20.40 -12.99 -3.37
N ASP A 161 19.10 -12.98 -3.07
CA ASP A 161 18.47 -12.01 -2.16
C ASP A 161 18.48 -12.43 -0.70
N ARG A 162 18.85 -13.68 -0.40
CA ARG A 162 18.69 -14.29 0.93
C ARG A 162 19.26 -13.41 2.05
N ASP A 163 20.49 -12.93 1.91
CA ASP A 163 21.13 -12.08 2.93
C ASP A 163 20.34 -10.79 3.21
N ARG A 164 19.73 -10.21 2.16
CA ARG A 164 18.91 -9.00 2.28
C ARG A 164 17.54 -9.31 2.85
N MET A 165 16.93 -10.43 2.47
CA MET A 165 15.68 -10.90 3.06
C MET A 165 15.85 -11.15 4.56
N GLU A 166 16.89 -11.88 4.97
CA GLU A 166 17.21 -12.15 6.37
C GLU A 166 17.48 -10.86 7.16
N TYR A 167 18.13 -9.88 6.53
CA TYR A 167 18.33 -8.56 7.12
C TYR A 167 17.00 -7.81 7.35
N PHE A 168 16.09 -7.77 6.38
CA PHE A 168 14.84 -7.00 6.47
C PHE A 168 13.74 -7.72 7.26
N ALA A 169 13.68 -9.05 7.23
CA ALA A 169 12.66 -9.87 7.89
C ALA A 169 12.36 -9.44 9.35
N PRO A 170 13.33 -9.32 10.27
CA PRO A 170 13.04 -8.96 11.66
C PRO A 170 12.56 -7.51 11.84
N LYS A 171 12.60 -6.69 10.79
CA LYS A 171 12.17 -5.28 10.80
C LYS A 171 10.75 -5.08 10.28
N LEU A 172 10.13 -6.15 9.76
CA LEU A 172 8.74 -6.16 9.30
C LEU A 172 7.80 -6.48 10.46
N ASN A 173 6.68 -5.78 10.52
CA ASN A 173 5.63 -6.01 11.50
C ASN A 173 4.73 -7.20 11.11
N PRO A 174 3.70 -7.55 11.91
CA PRO A 174 2.79 -8.66 11.61
C PRO A 174 2.01 -8.54 10.29
N PHE A 175 1.97 -7.36 9.67
CA PHE A 175 1.33 -7.09 8.39
C PHE A 175 2.31 -7.10 7.21
N HIS A 176 3.56 -7.51 7.44
CA HIS A 176 4.64 -7.47 6.45
C HIS A 176 5.01 -6.05 5.98
N LEU A 177 4.77 -5.04 6.82
CA LEU A 177 5.14 -3.65 6.57
C LEU A 177 6.30 -3.24 7.46
N PHE A 178 7.10 -2.27 7.03
CA PHE A 178 8.07 -1.65 7.93
C PHE A 178 7.36 -0.75 8.94
N SER A 179 7.78 -0.77 10.20
CA SER A 179 7.29 0.17 11.22
C SER A 179 8.13 1.46 11.31
N VAL A 180 9.29 1.49 10.64
CA VAL A 180 10.26 2.57 10.71
C VAL A 180 10.57 3.07 9.30
N LEU A 181 10.30 4.35 9.04
CA LEU A 181 10.45 4.96 7.72
C LEU A 181 11.88 4.80 7.14
N SER A 182 12.91 5.05 7.94
CA SER A 182 14.31 4.95 7.47
C SER A 182 14.70 3.54 7.03
N VAL A 183 14.06 2.50 7.59
CA VAL A 183 14.26 1.11 7.14
C VAL A 183 13.57 0.88 5.80
N ALA A 184 12.35 1.41 5.61
CA ALA A 184 11.65 1.36 4.33
C ALA A 184 12.43 2.10 3.24
N GLU A 185 13.07 3.23 3.56
CA GLU A 185 13.97 3.95 2.64
C GLU A 185 15.21 3.15 2.25
N GLU A 186 15.82 2.43 3.20
CA GLU A 186 16.93 1.52 2.93
C GLU A 186 16.49 0.42 1.95
N CYS A 187 15.33 -0.18 2.22
CA CYS A 187 14.73 -1.20 1.36
C CYS A 187 14.43 -0.65 -0.04
N ARG A 188 13.82 0.53 -0.15
CA ARG A 188 13.59 1.25 -1.40
C ARG A 188 14.87 1.41 -2.22
N GLY A 189 15.96 1.84 -1.60
CA GLY A 189 17.25 1.99 -2.28
C GLY A 189 17.90 0.66 -2.70
N TRP A 190 17.56 -0.45 -2.04
CA TRP A 190 17.93 -1.79 -2.49
C TRP A 190 17.04 -2.25 -3.66
N MET A 191 15.72 -2.04 -3.57
CA MET A 191 14.76 -2.40 -4.63
C MET A 191 15.05 -1.68 -5.95
N ASP A 192 15.36 -0.38 -5.91
CA ASP A 192 15.78 0.38 -7.11
C ASP A 192 16.95 -0.28 -7.86
N LYS A 193 17.86 -0.94 -7.13
CA LYS A 193 19.03 -1.61 -7.72
C LYS A 193 18.73 -3.03 -8.15
N ARG A 194 17.89 -3.71 -7.39
CA ARG A 194 17.52 -5.12 -7.58
C ARG A 194 16.60 -5.28 -8.78
N VAL A 195 15.55 -4.47 -8.85
CA VAL A 195 14.43 -4.59 -9.80
C VAL A 195 14.38 -3.32 -10.65
N GLN A 196 15.36 -3.15 -11.52
CA GLN A 196 15.58 -1.90 -12.25
C GLN A 196 14.45 -1.56 -13.23
N GLU A 197 13.77 -2.57 -13.75
CA GLU A 197 12.61 -2.44 -14.64
C GLU A 197 11.38 -1.81 -13.95
N HIS A 198 11.31 -1.89 -12.62
CA HIS A 198 10.26 -1.28 -11.79
C HIS A 198 10.73 -0.02 -11.05
N ALA A 199 12.03 0.30 -11.11
CA ALA A 199 12.53 1.53 -10.52
C ALA A 199 11.96 2.77 -11.26
N PRO A 200 11.69 3.89 -10.56
CA PRO A 200 11.93 4.10 -9.14
C PRO A 200 10.85 3.51 -8.23
N PHE A 201 11.29 2.95 -7.10
CA PHE A 201 10.44 2.62 -5.96
C PHE A 201 10.25 3.83 -5.03
N PHE A 202 9.10 3.86 -4.38
CA PHE A 202 8.68 4.87 -3.41
C PHE A 202 8.25 4.20 -2.10
N VAL A 203 8.25 4.97 -1.02
CA VAL A 203 7.74 4.51 0.28
C VAL A 203 6.31 5.01 0.46
N TYR A 204 5.38 4.08 0.65
CA TYR A 204 3.97 4.38 0.87
C TYR A 204 3.60 4.07 2.33
N ALA A 205 3.00 5.04 3.01
CA ALA A 205 2.42 4.86 4.33
C ALA A 205 0.96 4.43 4.19
N LEU A 206 0.60 3.37 4.91
CA LEU A 206 -0.78 2.86 4.98
C LEU A 206 -1.39 3.27 6.32
N PHE A 207 -2.53 3.96 6.29
CA PHE A 207 -3.25 4.40 7.47
C PHE A 207 -4.58 3.67 7.58
N LYS A 208 -4.85 3.00 8.69
CA LYS A 208 -6.19 2.49 9.02
C LYS A 208 -7.06 3.64 9.50
N ILE A 209 -8.18 3.86 8.82
CA ILE A 209 -9.18 4.88 9.14
C ILE A 209 -10.24 4.27 10.05
N ARG A 210 -10.79 3.13 9.64
CA ARG A 210 -11.76 2.33 10.41
C ARG A 210 -11.79 0.89 9.91
N GLU A 211 -12.41 0.04 10.71
CA GLU A 211 -12.71 -1.36 10.37
C GLU A 211 -14.22 -1.57 10.26
N GLU A 212 -14.63 -2.41 9.31
CA GLU A 212 -15.99 -2.94 9.20
C GLU A 212 -15.92 -4.45 9.38
N ALA A 213 -16.75 -4.97 10.29
CA ALA A 213 -16.84 -6.39 10.63
C ALA A 213 -17.92 -7.11 9.82
#